data_AF-A0A353FMN4-F1
#
_entry.id   AF-A0A353FMN4-F1
#
_cell.length_a   1.000
_cell.length_b   1.000
_cell.length_c   1.000
_cell.angle_alpha   90.00
_cell.angle_beta   90.00
_cell.angle_gamma   90.00
#
_symmetry.space_group_name_H-M   'P 1'
#
loop_
_entity.id
_entity.type
_entity.pdbx_description
1 polymer ?
#
loop_
_entity_poly.entity_id
_entity_poly.type
_entity_poly.pdbx_seq_one_letter_code
_entity_poly.pdbx_strand_id
1 'polypeptide(L)' 'DLIKRLRTIEMLKSSPNNPAWVILDVVPVIPPELRPLVRLDSGNFASSDLNDLYR' A
#
# COMPACT_ATOMS: atom_id res chain seq x y z
N ASP A 1 -2.58 -16.21 23.60
CA ASP A 1 -1.67 -15.80 22.51
C ASP A 1 -1.47 -16.90 21.46
N LEU A 2 -1.08 -18.11 21.87
CA LEU A 2 -0.78 -19.23 20.96
C LEU A 2 -1.90 -19.57 19.95
N ILE A 3 -3.16 -19.59 20.38
CA ILE A 3 -4.31 -19.87 19.49
C ILE A 3 -4.41 -18.85 18.34
N LYS A 4 -4.10 -17.57 18.59
CA LYS A 4 -4.12 -16.53 17.55
C LYS A 4 -3.02 -16.79 16.51
N ARG A 5 -1.81 -17.13 16.97
CA ARG A 5 -0.66 -17.45 16.10
C ARG A 5 -0.93 -18.69 15.25
N LEU A 6 -1.52 -19.73 15.83
CA LEU A 6 -1.89 -20.95 15.12
C LEU A 6 -2.89 -20.66 13.99
N ARG A 7 -3.94 -19.87 14.26
CA ARG A 7 -4.90 -19.45 13.24
C ARG A 7 -4.25 -18.72 12.07
N THR A 8 -3.32 -17.78 12.33
CA THR A 8 -2.59 -17.08 11.26
C THR A 8 -1.76 -18.03 10.41
N ILE A 9 -1.08 -19.01 11.03
CA ILE A 9 -0.28 -20.01 10.31
C ILE A 9 -1.17 -20.90 9.44
N GLU A 10 -2.32 -21.35 9.96
CA GLU A 10 -3.28 -22.16 9.19
C GLU A 10 -3.86 -21.39 8.00
N MET A 11 -4.17 -20.10 8.17
CA MET A 11 -4.63 -19.24 7.08
C MET A 11 -3.56 -19.07 5.99
N LEU A 12 -2.31 -18.83 6.37
CA LEU A 12 -1.22 -18.71 5.39
C LEU A 12 -1.00 -20.03 4.64
N LYS A 13 -0.96 -21.16 5.37
CA LYS A 13 -0.73 -22.49 4.80
C LYS A 13 -1.86 -22.97 3.88
N SER A 14 -3.11 -22.57 4.15
CA SER A 14 -4.26 -22.92 3.30
C SER A 14 -4.44 -21.99 2.10
N SER A 15 -3.79 -20.83 2.09
CA SER A 15 -3.82 -19.90 0.97
C SER A 15 -2.78 -20.26 -0.11
N PRO A 16 -2.97 -19.83 -1.37
CA PRO A 16 -1.95 -19.95 -2.41
C PRO A 16 -0.80 -18.94 -2.26
N ASN A 17 -0.83 -18.10 -1.21
CA ASN A 17 0.12 -17.03 -1.04
C ASN A 17 1.42 -17.54 -0.41
N ASN A 18 2.55 -17.08 -0.93
CA ASN A 18 3.84 -17.32 -0.29
C ASN A 18 3.99 -16.38 0.93
N PRO A 19 4.27 -16.88 2.15
CA PRO A 19 4.50 -16.03 3.32
C PRO A 19 5.61 -14.99 3.15
N ALA A 20 6.57 -15.23 2.25
CA ALA A 20 7.62 -14.26 1.94
C ALA A 20 7.08 -12.94 1.36
N TRP A 21 5.90 -12.95 0.72
CA TRP A 21 5.28 -11.75 0.13
C TRP A 21 4.87 -10.68 1.15
N VAL A 22 4.92 -10.99 2.45
CA VAL A 22 4.73 -9.99 3.52
C VAL A 22 5.89 -8.98 3.53
N ILE A 23 7.05 -9.35 3.00
CA ILE A 23 8.20 -8.46 2.84
C ILE A 23 8.23 -7.98 1.38
N LEU A 24 8.27 -6.67 1.18
CA LEU A 24 8.20 -6.06 -0.14
C LEU A 24 9.60 -5.65 -0.63
N ASP A 25 10.02 -6.21 -1.76
CA ASP A 25 11.23 -5.78 -2.48
C ASP A 25 10.94 -4.60 -3.42
N VAL A 26 9.71 -4.52 -3.94
CA VAL A 26 9.25 -3.48 -4.87
C VAL A 26 7.94 -2.90 -4.34
N VAL A 27 7.93 -1.59 -4.09
CA VAL A 27 6.73 -0.89 -3.61
C VAL A 27 5.87 -0.48 -4.81
N PRO A 28 4.59 -0.91 -4.89
CA PRO A 28 3.71 -0.51 -5.97
C PRO A 28 3.34 0.98 -5.85
N VAL A 29 3.34 1.67 -6.98
CA VAL A 29 2.93 3.08 -7.07
C VAL A 29 1.54 3.16 -7.68
N ILE A 30 0.61 3.83 -6.99
CA ILE A 30 -0.76 4.01 -7.48
C ILE A 30 -0.75 4.87 -8.77
N PRO A 31 -1.59 4.55 -9.78
CA PRO A 31 -1.69 5.32 -11.01
C PRO A 31 -1.91 6.84 -10.78
N PRO A 32 -1.35 7.72 -11.63
CA PRO A 32 -1.48 9.18 -11.48
C PRO A 32 -2.93 9.68 -11.48
N GLU A 33 -3.83 9.01 -12.20
CA GLU A 33 -5.25 9.39 -12.30
C GLU A 33 -5.96 9.27 -10.94
N LEU A 34 -5.49 8.36 -10.08
CA LEU A 34 -5.98 8.19 -8.71
C LEU A 34 -5.22 9.07 -7.70
N ARG A 35 -4.19 9.79 -8.16
CA ARG A 35 -3.38 10.72 -7.36
C ARG A 35 -3.42 12.13 -7.97
N PRO A 36 -4.62 12.75 -8.07
CA PRO A 36 -4.78 13.99 -8.80
C PRO A 36 -3.93 15.08 -8.18
N LEU A 37 -3.19 15.77 -9.05
CA LEU A 37 -2.50 17.02 -8.74
C LEU A 37 -3.31 18.14 -9.38
N VAL A 38 -4.01 18.92 -8.57
CA VAL A 38 -4.95 19.94 -9.05
C VAL A 38 -4.25 21.30 -8.99
N ARG A 39 -4.23 22.04 -10.10
CA ARG A 39 -3.88 23.46 -10.06
C ARG A 39 -5.03 24.26 -9.50
N LEU A 40 -4.73 25.11 -8.52
CA LEU A 40 -5.66 26.09 -7.99
C LEU A 40 -5.56 27.40 -8.78
N ASP A 41 -6.64 28.17 -8.78
CA ASP A 41 -6.72 29.47 -9.48
C ASP A 41 -5.68 30.49 -8.98
N SER A 42 -5.12 30.26 -7.78
CA SER A 42 -4.07 31.07 -7.16
C SER A 42 -2.65 30.78 -7.66
N GLY A 43 -2.45 29.83 -8.59
CA GLY A 43 -1.13 29.41 -9.08
C GLY A 43 -0.43 28.35 -8.21
N ASN A 44 -1.05 27.96 -7.10
CA ASN A 44 -0.60 26.87 -6.25
C ASN A 44 -1.10 25.52 -6.75
N PHE A 45 -0.42 24.43 -6.37
CA PHE A 45 -0.85 23.06 -6.63
C PHE A 45 -1.41 22.46 -5.35
N ALA A 46 -2.62 21.92 -5.40
CA ALA A 46 -3.11 20.98 -4.40
C ALA A 46 -2.61 19.59 -4.80
N SER A 47 -1.76 19.00 -3.97
CA SER A 47 -1.28 17.64 -4.12
C SER A 47 -2.03 16.72 -3.16
N SER A 48 -2.30 15.48 -3.55
CA SER A 48 -2.71 14.45 -2.61
C SER A 48 -1.55 14.13 -1.66
N ASP A 49 -1.83 13.92 -0.36
CA ASP A 49 -0.82 13.52 0.65
C ASP A 49 0.03 12.33 0.19
N LEU A 50 -0.55 11.44 -0.61
CA LEU A 50 0.11 10.26 -1.16
C LEU A 50 1.32 10.62 -2.05
N ASN A 51 1.26 11.72 -2.79
CA ASN A 51 2.38 12.17 -3.63
C ASN A 51 3.58 12.63 -2.80
N ASP A 52 3.32 13.22 -1.64
CA ASP A 52 4.38 13.64 -0.72
C ASP A 52 4.94 12.44 0.06
N LEU A 53 4.12 11.45 0.39
CA LEU A 53 4.58 10.18 1.01
C LEU A 53 5.42 9.31 0.07
N TYR A 54 5.23 9.42 -1.26
CA TYR A 54 6.05 8.74 -2.25
C TYR A 54 7.41 9.42 -2.52
N ARG A 55 7.60 10.68 -2.11
CA ARG A 55 8.84 11.44 -2.33
C ARG A 55 9.94 10.98 -1.38
#